data_AF-A0A1A9G1X7-F1
#
_entry.id   AF-A0A1A9G1X7-F1
#
_cell.length_a   1.000
_cell.length_b   1.000
_cell.length_c   1.000
_cell.angle_alpha   90.00
_cell.angle_beta   90.00
_cell.angle_gamma   90.00
#
_symmetry.space_group_name_H-M   'P 1'
#
loop_
_entity.id
_entity.type
_entity.pdbx_description
1 polymer ?
#
loop_
_entity_poly.entity_id
_entity_poly.type
_entity_poly.pdbx_seq_one_letter_code
_entity_poly.pdbx_strand_id
1 'polypeptide(L)'
;MSADRSKFERLLAEWRNAETRAEALRQFQTNGGAFRLRVVSDGEEAIPTNILDELLRHEGYRVLLATAIKRADGIAADAKQAFLSEAVGDSIGIDASQAGGVA
;
A
#
# COMPACT_ATOMS: atom_id res chain seq x y z
N MET A 1 -25.92 0.26 -11.70
CA MET A 1 -25.03 -0.20 -12.79
C MET A 1 -23.81 0.71 -13.02
N SER A 2 -23.94 2.02 -13.26
CA SER A 2 -22.76 2.90 -13.44
C SER A 2 -22.04 3.24 -12.12
N ALA A 3 -22.80 3.56 -11.06
CA ALA A 3 -22.24 3.94 -9.76
C ALA A 3 -21.52 2.79 -9.05
N ASP A 4 -22.04 1.56 -9.16
CA ASP A 4 -21.47 0.36 -8.53
C ASP A 4 -20.13 -0.03 -9.18
N ARG A 5 -20.06 0.06 -10.52
CA ARG A 5 -18.81 -0.14 -11.27
C ARG A 5 -17.76 0.91 -10.89
N SER A 6 -18.18 2.17 -10.76
CA SER A 6 -17.30 3.27 -10.32
C SER A 6 -16.78 3.07 -8.90
N LYS A 7 -17.61 2.56 -7.98
CA LYS A 7 -17.22 2.24 -6.60
C LYS A 7 -16.24 1.07 -6.54
N PHE A 8 -16.50 0.02 -7.32
CA PHE A 8 -15.62 -1.16 -7.40
C PHE A 8 -14.24 -0.81 -7.94
N GLU A 9 -14.17 -0.06 -9.04
CA GLU A 9 -12.91 0.42 -9.63
C GLU A 9 -12.09 1.27 -8.64
N ARG A 10 -12.77 2.13 -7.87
CA ARG A 10 -12.14 2.92 -6.82
C ARG A 10 -11.53 2.04 -5.72
N LEU A 11 -12.29 1.07 -5.20
CA LEU A 11 -11.80 0.16 -4.16
C LEU A 11 -10.61 -0.69 -4.64
N LEU A 12 -10.64 -1.14 -5.89
CA LEU A 12 -9.53 -1.85 -6.50
C LEU A 12 -8.28 -0.97 -6.60
N ALA A 13 -8.44 0.29 -7.03
CA ALA A 13 -7.34 1.25 -7.10
C ALA A 13 -6.77 1.57 -5.72
N GLU A 14 -7.61 1.75 -4.71
CA GLU A 14 -7.21 1.97 -3.32
C GLU A 14 -6.39 0.80 -2.77
N TRP A 15 -6.86 -0.44 -2.98
CA TRP A 15 -6.13 -1.64 -2.59
C TRP A 15 -4.77 -1.73 -3.28
N ARG A 16 -4.71 -1.55 -4.61
CA ARG A 16 -3.45 -1.62 -5.37
C ARG A 16 -2.46 -0.53 -4.98
N ASN A 17 -2.94 0.68 -4.71
CA ASN A 17 -2.11 1.77 -4.22
C ASN A 17 -1.54 1.47 -2.82
N ALA A 18 -2.35 0.90 -1.93
CA ALA A 18 -1.90 0.51 -0.59
C ALA A 18 -0.85 -0.61 -0.65
N GLU A 19 -1.06 -1.64 -1.47
CA GLU A 19 -0.07 -2.71 -1.70
C GLU A 19 1.24 -2.17 -2.24
N THR A 20 1.17 -1.28 -3.24
CA THR A 20 2.36 -0.66 -3.86
C THR A 20 3.17 0.12 -2.83
N ARG A 21 2.50 0.85 -1.93
CA ARG A 21 3.16 1.62 -0.86
C ARG A 21 3.82 0.72 0.18
N ALA A 22 3.13 -0.33 0.62
CA ALA A 22 3.69 -1.31 1.55
C ALA A 22 4.91 -2.02 0.95
N GLU A 23 4.82 -2.39 -0.33
CA GLU A 23 5.89 -3.04 -1.05
C GLU A 23 7.09 -2.12 -1.27
N ALA A 24 6.87 -0.85 -1.61
CA ALA A 24 7.94 0.14 -1.71
C ALA A 24 8.70 0.29 -0.39
N LEU A 25 8.02 0.27 0.76
CA LEU A 25 8.67 0.35 2.08
C LEU A 25 9.46 -0.92 2.43
N ARG A 26 8.98 -2.11 2.05
CA ARG A 26 9.71 -3.38 2.20
C ARG A 26 10.94 -3.47 1.30
N GLN A 27 10.79 -3.06 0.04
CA GLN A 27 11.90 -2.97 -0.90
C GLN A 27 12.92 -1.95 -0.44
N PHE A 28 12.47 -0.82 0.10
CA PHE A 28 13.33 0.13 0.76
C PHE A 28 14.06 -0.58 1.92
N GLN A 29 13.38 -1.20 2.88
CA GLN A 29 14.06 -1.94 3.96
C GLN A 29 15.12 -2.96 3.48
N THR A 30 14.86 -3.67 2.38
CA THR A 30 15.72 -4.76 1.86
C THR A 30 16.88 -4.26 0.99
N ASN A 31 16.60 -3.33 0.07
CA ASN A 31 17.52 -2.94 -1.00
C ASN A 31 18.32 -1.65 -0.71
N GLY A 32 18.21 -1.10 0.49
CA GLY A 32 19.06 0.01 0.94
C GLY A 32 18.32 1.22 1.51
N GLY A 33 17.17 1.05 2.10
CA GLY A 33 16.56 2.06 2.96
C GLY A 33 17.43 2.39 4.17
N ALA A 34 18.31 1.46 4.53
CA ALA A 34 19.41 1.64 5.47
C ALA A 34 20.75 2.13 4.83
N PHE A 35 20.86 2.24 3.50
CA PHE A 35 22.16 2.30 2.77
C PHE A 35 22.17 3.09 1.42
N ARG A 36 21.04 3.58 0.93
CA ARG A 36 20.83 4.05 -0.46
C ARG A 36 19.83 5.21 -0.55
N LEU A 37 19.83 6.12 0.43
CA LEU A 37 19.57 7.53 0.09
C LEU A 37 20.80 8.04 -0.67
N ARG A 38 21.05 7.51 -1.88
CA ARG A 38 22.01 8.10 -2.80
C ARG A 38 21.30 9.33 -3.35
N VAL A 39 21.42 10.44 -2.64
CA VAL A 39 20.97 11.74 -3.12
C VAL A 39 21.81 12.00 -4.38
N VAL A 40 21.19 11.83 -5.55
CA VAL A 40 21.71 12.40 -6.79
C VAL A 40 21.41 13.88 -6.71
N SER A 41 22.20 14.62 -5.93
CA SER A 41 22.22 16.07 -6.00
C SER A 41 23.23 16.44 -7.07
N ASP A 42 22.75 16.83 -8.24
CA ASP A 42 23.56 17.56 -9.25
C ASP A 42 23.86 19.00 -8.76
N GLY A 43 24.21 19.17 -7.48
CA GLY A 43 24.45 20.47 -6.84
C GLY A 43 25.49 20.34 -5.72
N GLU A 44 26.22 21.43 -5.48
CA GLU A 44 27.40 21.57 -4.59
C GLU A 44 27.23 21.14 -3.11
N GLU A 45 26.05 20.65 -2.71
CA GLU A 45 25.75 20.15 -1.36
C GLU A 45 25.45 18.64 -1.36
N ALA A 46 26.41 17.83 -1.80
CA ALA A 46 26.31 16.39 -1.63
C ALA A 46 26.46 16.02 -0.14
N ILE A 47 25.40 15.50 0.48
CA ILE A 47 25.48 14.97 1.84
C ILE A 47 26.46 13.77 1.84
N PRO A 48 27.49 13.77 2.71
CA PRO A 48 28.42 12.66 2.80
C PRO A 48 27.71 11.33 3.04
N THR A 49 28.02 10.32 2.23
CA THR A 49 27.34 9.01 2.26
C THR A 49 27.46 8.31 3.62
N ASN A 50 28.54 8.57 4.35
CA ASN A 50 28.77 8.04 5.71
C ASN A 50 27.78 8.59 6.76
N ILE A 51 27.36 9.86 6.65
CA ILE A 51 26.40 10.47 7.59
C ILE A 51 25.00 9.86 7.38
N LEU A 52 24.63 9.66 6.10
CA LEU A 52 23.37 8.99 5.75
C LEU A 52 23.40 7.53 6.22
N ASP A 53 24.48 6.79 5.99
CA ASP A 53 24.61 5.42 6.46
C ASP A 53 24.47 5.31 8.00
N GLU A 54 25.02 6.26 8.75
CA GLU A 54 24.94 6.27 10.21
C GLU A 54 23.51 6.57 10.71
N LEU A 55 22.86 7.59 10.15
CA LEU A 55 21.45 7.92 10.43
C LEU A 55 20.51 6.76 10.14
N LEU A 56 20.72 6.06 9.03
CA LEU A 56 19.82 5.01 8.56
C LEU A 56 20.08 3.65 9.25
N ARG A 57 21.27 3.44 9.80
CA ARG A 57 21.59 2.27 10.65
C ARG A 57 21.17 2.46 12.10
N HIS A 58 20.96 3.71 12.53
CA HIS A 58 20.54 4.01 13.89
C HIS A 58 19.23 3.29 14.24
N GLU A 59 19.18 2.72 15.45
CA GLU A 59 18.06 1.89 15.90
C GLU A 59 16.72 2.62 15.80
N GLY A 60 16.69 3.91 16.15
CA GLY A 60 15.51 4.76 16.03
C GLY A 60 14.95 4.83 14.60
N TYR A 61 15.82 4.91 13.57
CA TYR A 61 15.37 4.92 12.18
C TYR A 61 14.77 3.57 11.77
N ARG A 62 15.42 2.46 12.18
CA ARG A 62 14.93 1.11 11.89
C ARG A 62 13.56 0.85 12.53
N VAL A 63 13.37 1.33 13.76
CA VAL A 63 12.08 1.24 14.47
C VAL A 63 10.99 2.07 13.77
N LEU A 64 11.32 3.29 13.33
CA LEU A 64 10.39 4.12 12.56
C LEU A 64 9.99 3.47 11.24
N LEU A 65 10.96 2.95 10.48
CA LEU A 65 10.70 2.26 9.21
C LEU A 65 9.86 0.99 9.42
N ALA A 66 10.18 0.17 10.43
CA ALA A 66 9.40 -1.02 10.76
C ALA A 66 7.95 -0.66 11.16
N THR A 67 7.77 0.42 11.91
CA THR A 67 6.44 0.93 12.29
C THR A 67 5.66 1.41 11.06
N ALA A 68 6.31 2.12 10.14
CA ALA A 68 5.72 2.57 8.90
C ALA A 68 5.28 1.41 8.00
N ILE A 69 6.11 0.35 7.88
CA ILE A 69 5.78 -0.87 7.15
C ILE A 69 4.54 -1.53 7.76
N LYS A 70 4.54 -1.76 9.08
CA LYS A 70 3.41 -2.37 9.78
C LYS A 70 2.11 -1.59 9.58
N ARG A 71 2.18 -0.26 9.58
CA ARG A 71 1.01 0.59 9.31
C ARG A 71 0.54 0.48 7.87
N ALA A 72 1.47 0.47 6.90
CA ALA A 72 1.14 0.32 5.48
C ALA A 72 0.50 -1.03 5.19
N ASP A 73 0.98 -2.10 5.82
CA ASP A 73 0.41 -3.45 5.72
C ASP A 73 -1.01 -3.50 6.29
N GLY A 74 -1.27 -2.85 7.43
CA GLY A 74 -2.63 -2.71 7.97
C GLY A 74 -3.57 -2.02 6.99
N ILE A 75 -3.16 -0.89 6.41
CA ILE A 75 -3.96 -0.16 5.41
C ILE A 75 -4.22 -1.03 4.17
N ALA A 76 -3.22 -1.78 3.69
CA ALA A 76 -3.39 -2.68 2.55
C ALA A 76 -4.37 -3.82 2.85
N ALA A 77 -4.32 -4.38 4.06
CA ALA A 77 -5.26 -5.41 4.51
C ALA A 77 -6.69 -4.87 4.61
N ASP A 78 -6.87 -3.68 5.19
CA ASP A 78 -8.19 -3.04 5.31
C ASP A 78 -8.79 -2.73 3.93
N ALA A 79 -7.98 -2.18 3.02
CA ALA A 79 -8.41 -1.88 1.65
C ALA A 79 -8.78 -3.16 0.87
N LYS A 80 -8.00 -4.23 1.04
CA LYS A 80 -8.32 -5.55 0.48
C LYS A 80 -9.64 -6.08 1.03
N GLN A 81 -9.86 -5.98 2.34
CA GLN A 81 -11.11 -6.43 2.96
C GLN A 81 -12.31 -5.63 2.47
N ALA A 82 -12.19 -4.31 2.33
CA ALA A 82 -13.24 -3.46 1.77
C ALA A 82 -13.60 -3.86 0.33
N PHE A 83 -12.59 -4.10 -0.51
CA PHE A 83 -12.78 -4.57 -1.88
C PHE A 83 -13.49 -5.93 -1.93
N LEU A 84 -13.04 -6.90 -1.13
CA LEU A 84 -13.64 -8.24 -1.07
C LEU A 84 -15.08 -8.20 -0.55
N SER A 85 -15.37 -7.34 0.44
CA SER A 85 -16.72 -7.20 0.99
C SER A 85 -17.70 -6.66 -0.04
N GLU A 86 -17.27 -5.72 -0.88
CA GLU A 86 -18.08 -5.22 -2.00
C GLU A 86 -18.27 -6.31 -3.08
N ALA A 87 -17.20 -7.02 -3.44
CA ALA A 87 -17.26 -8.09 -4.45
C ALA A 87 -18.22 -9.23 -4.04
N VAL A 88 -18.19 -9.62 -2.76
CA VAL A 88 -19.09 -10.65 -2.20
C VAL A 88 -20.53 -10.12 -2.11
N GLY A 89 -20.71 -8.86 -1.67
CA GLY A 89 -22.03 -8.22 -1.62
C GLY A 89 -22.72 -8.16 -2.99
N ASP A 90 -21.97 -7.89 -4.06
CA ASP A 90 -22.49 -7.87 -5.43
C ASP A 90 -22.86 -9.28 -5.91
N SER A 91 -22.08 -10.31 -5.55
CA SER A 91 -22.39 -11.70 -5.93
C SER A 91 -23.68 -12.25 -5.29
N ILE A 92 -24.00 -11.86 -4.06
CA ILE A 92 -25.26 -12.26 -3.38
C ILE A 92 -26.46 -11.46 -3.94
N GLY A 93 -26.24 -10.23 -4.39
CA GLY A 93 -27.28 -9.39 -5.03
C GLY A 93 -27.71 -9.90 -6.41
N ILE A 94 -26.82 -10.56 -7.15
CA ILE A 94 -27.14 -11.18 -8.45
C ILE A 94 -28.03 -12.42 -8.28
N ASP A 95 -27.84 -13.22 -7.23
CA ASP A 95 -28.66 -14.41 -6.95
C ASP A 95 -30.09 -14.06 -6.48
N ALA A 96 -30.23 -13.05 -5.61
CA ALA A 96 -31.54 -12.62 -5.11
C ALA A 96 -32.44 -11.98 -6.21
N SER A 97 -31.82 -11.40 -7.24
CA SER A 97 -32.54 -10.75 -8.35
C SER A 97 -33.02 -11.72 -9.43
N GLN A 98 -32.48 -12.96 -9.49
CA GLN A 98 -32.94 -14.01 -10.40
C GLN A 98 -33.99 -14.95 -9.77
N ALA A 99 -34.09 -14.98 -8.44
CA ALA A 99 -35.01 -15.88 -7.73
C ALA A 99 -36.46 -15.35 -7.61
N GLY A 100 -36.77 -14.14 -8.11
CA GLY A 100 -38.08 -13.50 -7.97
C GLY A 100 -39.06 -13.69 -9.15
N GLY A 101 -38.78 -14.61 -10.08
CA GLY A 101 -39.55 -14.77 -11.32
C GLY A 101 -39.94 -16.20 -11.63
N VAL A 102 -40.78 -16.82 -10.80
CA VAL A 102 -41.59 -17.97 -11.21
C VAL A 102 -42.93 -17.93 -10.49
N ALA A 103 -43.95 -17.65 -11.32
CA ALA A 103 -45.39 -17.92 -11.23
C ALA A 103 -46.02 -18.22 -9.85
#